data_AF-A0A962GHQ7-F1
#
_entry.id   AF-A0A962GHQ7-F1
#
_cell.length_a   1.000
_cell.length_b   1.000
_cell.length_c   1.000
_cell.angle_alpha   90.00
_cell.angle_beta   90.00
_cell.angle_gamma   90.00
#
_symmetry.space_group_name_H-M   'P 1'
#
loop_
_entity.id
_entity.type
_entity.pdbx_description
1 polymer ?
#
loop_
_entity_poly.entity_id
_entity_poly.type
_entity_poly.pdbx_seq_one_letter_code
_entity_poly.pdbx_strand_id
1 'polypeptide(L)' 'MLTVGIKRDGTIHEIKIIKPSDYKFLDEAAKHIVKLAQPFDPLPETKDRVDILYITRTWQFLPGHLLRQK' A
#
# COMPACT_ATOMS: atom_id res chain seq x y z
N MET A 1 6.90 7.29 3.13
CA MET A 1 6.86 6.48 1.90
C MET A 1 6.74 5.02 2.28
N LEU A 2 5.83 4.31 1.63
CA LEU A 2 5.44 2.95 2.00
C LEU A 2 5.44 2.07 0.76
N THR A 3 5.92 0.84 0.93
CA THR A 3 5.89 -0.22 -0.06
C THR A 3 4.90 -1.28 0.40
N VAL A 4 4.00 -1.69 -0.50
CA VAL A 4 3.06 -2.80 -0.27
C VAL A 4 3.37 -3.89 -1.27
N GLY A 5 3.53 -5.12 -0.77
CA GLY A 5 3.54 -6.33 -1.59
C GLY A 5 2.13 -6.91 -1.63
N ILE A 6 1.56 -7.07 -2.83
CA ILE A 6 0.22 -7.64 -3.06
C ILE A 6 0.39 -8.96 -3.81
N LYS A 7 -0.18 -10.05 -3.29
CA LYS A 7 -0.19 -11.35 -3.96
C LYS A 7 -1.17 -11.35 -5.15
N ARG A 8 -1.04 -12.32 -6.04
CA ARG A 8 -1.95 -12.49 -7.19
C ARG A 8 -3.44 -12.56 -6.81
N ASP A 9 -3.77 -13.11 -5.65
CA ASP A 9 -5.16 -13.20 -5.15
C ASP A 9 -5.69 -11.90 -4.51
N GLY A 10 -4.91 -10.81 -4.55
CA GLY A 10 -5.28 -9.53 -3.97
C GLY A 10 -5.00 -9.41 -2.47
N THR A 11 -4.53 -10.47 -1.81
CA THR A 11 -4.16 -10.41 -0.39
C THR A 11 -2.80 -9.73 -0.21
N ILE A 12 -2.60 -9.13 0.95
CA ILE A 12 -1.33 -8.47 1.27
C ILE A 12 -0.27 -9.52 1.62
N HIS A 13 0.88 -9.44 0.94
CA HIS A 13 2.08 -10.18 1.30
C HIS A 13 2.87 -9.47 2.40
N GLU A 14 3.17 -8.18 2.21
CA GLU A 14 3.88 -7.36 3.20
C GLU A 14 3.54 -5.87 3.11
N ILE A 15 3.80 -5.15 4.21
CA ILE A 15 3.77 -3.68 4.25
C ILE A 15 5.05 -3.18 4.89
N LYS A 16 5.82 -2.36 4.17
CA LYS A 16 7.11 -1.82 4.62
C LYS A 16 7.12 -0.29 4.57
N ILE A 17 7.51 0.33 5.68
CA ILE A 17 7.85 1.76 5.68
C ILE A 17 9.27 1.90 5.16
N ILE A 18 9.45 2.58 4.03
CA ILE A 18 10.76 2.86 3.45
C ILE A 18 11.31 4.17 3.99
N LYS A 19 10.44 5.17 4.14
CA LYS A 19 10.76 6.45 4.76
C LYS A 19 9.65 6.80 5.75
N PRO A 20 9.92 6.87 7.07
CA PRO A 20 8.90 7.24 8.04
C PRO A 20 8.44 8.68 7.82
N SER A 21 7.23 9.00 8.26
CA SER A 21 6.81 10.39 8.41
C SER A 21 7.34 10.98 9.72
N ASP A 22 7.19 12.30 9.90
CA ASP A 22 7.54 12.97 11.16
C ASP A 22 6.57 12.57 12.31
N TYR A 23 5.47 11.88 11.99
CA TYR A 23 4.43 11.52 12.93
C TYR A 23 4.14 10.02 12.87
N LYS A 24 4.60 9.28 13.89
CA LYS A 24 4.39 7.82 13.97
C LYS A 24 2.92 7.38 13.82
N PHE A 25 1.97 8.19 14.27
CA PHE A 25 0.55 7.86 14.12
C PHE A 25 0.09 7.87 12.65
N LEU A 26 0.67 8.72 11.79
CA LEU A 26 0.36 8.74 10.35
C LEU A 26 0.92 7.50 9.65
N ASP A 27 2.09 7.03 10.09
CA ASP A 27 2.69 5.79 9.60
C ASP A 27 1.80 4.57 9.93
N GLU A 28 1.29 4.49 11.15
CA GLU A 28 0.36 3.42 11.56
C GLU A 28 -1.01 3.56 10.88
N ALA A 29 -1.52 4.79 10.71
CA ALA A 29 -2.75 5.03 9.97
C ALA A 29 -2.62 4.58 8.50
N ALA A 30 -1.50 4.88 7.84
CA ALA A 30 -1.25 4.44 6.46
C ALA A 30 -1.24 2.90 6.35
N LYS A 31 -0.56 2.20 7.27
CA LYS A 31 -0.60 0.73 7.32
C LYS A 31 -2.02 0.22 7.54
N HIS A 32 -2.78 0.85 8.43
CA HIS A 32 -4.16 0.43 8.72
C HIS A 32 -5.08 0.59 7.51
N ILE A 33 -4.99 1.72 6.80
CA ILE A 33 -5.77 1.96 5.56
C ILE A 33 -5.45 0.88 4.51
N VAL A 34 -4.17 0.56 4.30
CA VAL A 34 -3.78 -0.51 3.37
C VAL A 34 -4.38 -1.85 3.79
N LYS A 35 -4.36 -2.19 5.08
CA LYS A 35 -4.98 -3.41 5.60
C LYS A 35 -6.50 -3.44 5.43
N LEU A 36 -7.18 -2.30 5.55
CA LEU A 36 -8.62 -2.20 5.34
C LEU A 36 -9.00 -2.30 3.86
N ALA A 37 -8.10 -1.91 2.96
CA ALA A 37 -8.31 -1.97 1.52
C ALA A 37 -8.18 -3.39 0.94
N GLN A 38 -7.80 -4.38 1.75
CA GLN A 38 -7.73 -5.77 1.28
C GLN A 38 -9.14 -6.41 1.21
N PRO A 39 -9.36 -7.36 0.30
CA PRO A 39 -8.46 -7.73 -0.79
C PRO A 39 -8.43 -6.65 -1.88
N PHE A 40 -7.27 -6.48 -2.51
CA PHE A 40 -7.15 -5.71 -3.74
C PHE A 40 -7.68 -6.54 -4.92
N ASP A 41 -7.89 -5.89 -6.06
CA ASP A 41 -8.20 -6.64 -7.29
C ASP A 41 -7.07 -7.63 -7.60
N PRO A 42 -7.41 -8.86 -8.05
CA PRO A 42 -6.41 -9.84 -8.46
C PRO A 42 -5.48 -9.29 -9.54
N LEU A 43 -4.22 -9.71 -9.50
CA LEU A 43 -3.25 -9.27 -10.50
C LEU A 43 -3.63 -9.83 -11.87
N PRO A 44 -3.52 -9.03 -12.95
CA PRO A 44 -3.82 -9.51 -14.29
C PRO A 44 -2.84 -10.59 -14.72
N GLU A 45 -3.34 -11.52 -15.54
CA GLU A 45 -2.48 -12.53 -16.16
C GLU A 45 -1.53 -11.86 -17.15
N THR A 46 -0.23 -12.04 -16.91
CA THR A 46 0.86 -11.49 -17.72
C THR A 46 1.80 -12.62 -18.13
N LYS A 47 2.56 -12.44 -19.22
CA LYS A 47 3.54 -13.44 -19.66
C LYS A 47 4.58 -13.76 -18.59
N ASP A 48 4.88 -12.77 -17.75
CA ASP A 48 5.89 -12.85 -16.68
C ASP A 48 5.40 -13.57 -15.43
N ARG A 49 4.11 -13.94 -15.35
CA ARG A 49 3.49 -14.66 -14.23
C ARG A 49 3.87 -14.06 -12.88
N VAL A 50 3.57 -12.77 -12.68
CA VAL A 50 3.90 -12.04 -11.45
C VAL A 50 3.15 -12.59 -10.24
N ASP A 51 3.88 -13.16 -9.27
CA ASP A 51 3.29 -13.71 -8.04
C ASP A 51 2.98 -12.64 -6.98
N ILE A 52 3.85 -11.64 -6.88
CA ILE A 52 3.74 -10.53 -5.93
C ILE A 52 4.05 -9.22 -6.66
N LEU A 53 3.12 -8.28 -6.61
CA LEU A 53 3.32 -6.91 -7.09
C LEU A 53 3.75 -6.01 -5.93
N TYR A 54 4.91 -5.38 -6.07
CA TYR A 54 5.40 -4.38 -5.13
C TYR A 54 5.10 -2.96 -5.61
N ILE A 55 4.32 -2.21 -4.83
CA ILE A 55 3.97 -0.82 -5.11
C ILE A 55 4.60 0.07 -4.06
N THR A 56 5.48 1.00 -4.48
CA THR A 56 6.09 2.00 -3.60
C THR A 56 5.52 3.37 -3.89
N ARG A 57 4.84 3.98 -2.91
CA ARG A 57 4.18 5.28 -3.07
C ARG A 57 4.33 6.17 -1.83
N THR A 58 4.18 7.47 -2.04
CA THR A 58 4.10 8.44 -0.94
C THR A 58 2.64 8.68 -0.58
N TRP A 59 2.32 8.51 0.70
CA TRP A 59 1.00 8.76 1.25
C TRP A 59 0.93 10.18 1.79
N GLN A 60 -0.07 10.94 1.36
CA GLN A 60 -0.31 12.31 1.83
C GLN A 60 -1.65 12.39 2.54
N PHE A 61 -1.60 12.77 3.82
CA PHE A 61 -2.78 13.08 4.62
C PHE A 61 -3.03 14.59 4.53
N LEU A 62 -4.12 14.98 3.89
CA LEU A 62 -4.51 16.39 3.78
C LEU A 62 -5.68 16.68 4.73
N PRO A 63 -5.76 17.91 5.30
CA PRO A 63 -6.92 18.34 6.07
C PRO A 63 -8.22 18.17 5.27
N GLY A 64 -9.29 17.71 5.91
CA GLY A 64 -10.62 17.59 5.28
C GLY A 64 -10.91 16.25 4.61
N HIS A 65 -10.33 15.14 5.08
CA HIS A 65 -10.56 13.76 4.59
C HIS A 65 -10.03 13.47 3.18
N LEU A 66 -9.10 14.27 2.66
CA LEU A 66 -8.48 14.01 1.36
C LEU A 66 -7.17 13.24 1.52
N LEU A 67 -7.19 11.96 1.15
CA LEU A 67 -5.98 11.17 0.94
C LEU A 67 -5.57 11.32 -0.53
N ARG A 68 -4.33 11.79 -0.79
CA ARG A 68 -3.81 11.89 -2.15
C ARG A 68 -2.63 10.94 -2.32
N GLN A 69 -2.71 10.09 -3.34
CA GLN A 69 -1.63 9.20 -3.78
C GLN A 69 -0.87 9.89 -4.93
N LYS A 70 0.46 9.96 -4.83
CA LYS A 70 1.36 10.31 -5.95
C LYS A 70 2.28 9.13 -6.26
#